data_AF-A0A2H0MI14-F1
#
_entry.id   AF-A0A2H0MI14-F1
#
_cell.length_a   1.000
_cell.length_b   1.000
_cell.length_c   1.000
_cell.angle_alpha   90.00
_cell.angle_beta   90.00
_cell.angle_gamma   90.00
#
_symmetry.space_group_name_H-M   'P 1'
#
loop_
_entity.id
_entity.type
_entity.pdbx_description
1 polymer ?
#
loop_
_entity_poly.entity_id
_entity_poly.type
_entity_poly.pdbx_seq_one_letter_code
_entity_poly.pdbx_strand_id
1 'polypeptide(L)' 'MFSKAIEFLSEVKVEVKKVTWPSRRDAMGGTMVVLVVVGLVTLFLGIVDTLLSKIIQSLIH' A
#
# COMPACT_ATOMS: atom_id res chain seq x y z
N MET A 1 24.94 25.78 15.62
CA MET A 1 23.99 25.18 14.64
C MET A 1 23.93 23.66 14.78
N PHE A 2 25.06 22.94 14.75
CA PHE A 2 25.10 21.48 14.93
C PHE A 2 24.50 20.97 16.25
N SER A 3 24.73 21.67 17.38
CA SER A 3 24.14 21.31 18.69
C SER A 3 22.60 21.30 18.66
N LYS A 4 21.96 22.34 18.09
CA LYS A 4 20.51 22.42 17.94
C LYS A 4 19.92 21.29 17.09
N ALA A 5 20.64 20.84 16.06
CA ALA A 5 20.20 19.73 15.21
C ALA A 5 20.25 18.38 15.95
N ILE A 6 21.25 18.17 16.80
CA ILE A 6 21.36 16.96 17.64
C ILE A 6 20.24 16.93 18.69
N GLU A 7 19.94 18.09 19.28
CA GLU A 7 18.86 18.25 20.25
C GLU A 7 17.48 17.99 19.61
N PHE A 8 17.23 18.54 18.42
CA PHE A 8 16.03 18.26 17.62
C PHE A 8 15.88 16.77 17.27
N LEU A 9 16.97 16.09 16.87
CA LEU A 9 16.92 14.64 16.60
C LEU A 9 16.62 13.82 17.86
N SER A 10 17.10 14.28 19.03
CA SER A 10 16.78 13.66 20.32
C SER A 10 15.30 13.81 20.65
N GLU A 11 14.73 15.01 20.45
CA GLU A 11 13.30 15.29 20.64
C GLU A 11 12.42 14.44 19.70
N VAL A 12 12.74 14.39 18.41
CA VAL A 12 12.04 13.55 17.42
C VAL A 12 12.08 12.08 17.82
N LYS A 13 13.23 11.59 18.31
CA LYS A 13 13.35 10.21 18.79
C LYS A 13 12.44 9.92 19.99
N VAL A 14 12.22 10.91 20.87
CA VAL A 14 11.30 10.78 22.00
C VAL A 14 9.84 10.77 21.53
N GLU A 15 9.48 11.59 20.55
CA GLU A 15 8.12 11.61 19.99
C GLU A 15 7.80 10.35 19.19
N VAL A 16 8.73 9.87 18.37
CA VAL A 16 8.58 8.63 17.59
C VAL A 16 8.39 7.40 18.50
N LYS A 17 8.93 7.43 19.73
CA LYS A 17 8.67 6.39 20.74
C LYS A 17 7.25 6.43 21.31
N LYS A 18 6.57 7.58 21.27
CA LYS A 18 5.15 7.71 21.70
C LYS A 18 4.18 7.23 20.62
N VAL A 19 4.65 6.99 19.40
CA VAL A 19 3.84 6.42 18.32
C VAL A 19 3.53 4.97 18.65
N THR A 20 2.23 4.66 18.76
CA THR A 20 1.73 3.30 18.94
C THR A 20 1.81 2.57 17.61
N TRP A 21 2.93 1.89 17.37
CA TRP A 21 3.09 1.04 16.19
C TRP A 21 2.21 -0.21 16.30
N PRO A 22 1.59 -0.66 15.20
CA PRO A 22 0.81 -1.88 15.18
C PRO A 22 1.68 -3.08 15.56
N SER A 23 1.09 -4.07 16.26
CA SER A 23 1.80 -5.30 16.56
C SER A 23 2.12 -6.05 15.26
N ARG A 24 3.13 -6.93 15.27
CA ARG A 24 3.48 -7.75 14.09
C ARG A 24 2.27 -8.50 13.53
N ARG A 25 1.34 -8.91 14.40
CA ARG A 25 0.10 -9.60 14.02
C ARG A 25 -0.87 -8.69 13.29
N ASP A 26 -1.04 -7.45 13.75
CA ASP A 26 -1.94 -6.47 13.12
C ASP A 26 -1.38 -6.01 11.77
N ALA A 27 -0.06 -5.81 11.68
CA ALA A 27 0.61 -5.49 10.43
C ALA A 27 0.42 -6.61 9.39
N MET A 28 0.62 -7.87 9.79
CA MET A 28 0.39 -9.02 8.91
C MET A 28 -1.08 -9.16 8.49
N GLY A 29 -2.02 -8.91 9.42
CA GLY A 29 -3.45 -8.90 9.12
C GLY A 29 -3.80 -7.84 8.07
N GLY A 30 -3.28 -6.62 8.22
CA GLY A 30 -3.45 -5.54 7.25
C GLY A 30 -2.88 -5.89 5.88
N THR A 31 -1.68 -6.46 5.81
CA THR A 31 -1.07 -6.88 4.53
C THR A 31 -1.88 -7.99 3.85
N MET A 32 -2.37 -8.97 4.60
CA MET A 32 -3.19 -10.06 4.05
C MET A 32 -4.47 -9.54 3.40
N VAL A 33 -5.17 -8.61 4.06
CA VAL A 33 -6.38 -7.99 3.51
C VAL A 33 -6.07 -7.25 2.21
N VAL A 34 -4.99 -6.46 2.18
CA VAL A 34 -4.56 -5.75 0.97
C VAL A 34 -4.27 -6.71 -0.18
N LEU A 35 -3.57 -7.81 0.09
CA LEU A 35 -3.26 -8.82 -0.94
C LEU A 35 -4.53 -9.45 -1.54
N VAL A 36 -5.52 -9.78 -0.71
CA VAL A 36 -6.80 -10.32 -1.17
C VAL A 36 -7.54 -9.29 -2.03
N VAL A 37 -7.66 -8.05 -1.56
CA VAL A 37 -8.36 -6.98 -2.29
C VAL A 37 -7.69 -6.69 -3.63
N VAL A 38 -6.37 -6.54 -3.64
CA VAL A 38 -5.60 -6.31 -4.88
C VAL A 38 -5.78 -7.49 -5.83
N GLY A 39 -5.69 -8.73 -5.35
CA GLY A 39 -5.90 -9.92 -6.17
C GLY A 39 -7.29 -9.98 -6.82
N LEU A 40 -8.34 -9.59 -6.08
CA LEU A 40 -9.69 -9.52 -6.64
C LEU A 40 -9.83 -8.41 -7.68
N VAL A 41 -9.27 -7.22 -7.42
CA VAL A 41 -9.32 -6.08 -8.34
C VAL A 41 -8.56 -6.38 -9.63
N THR A 42 -7.36 -6.94 -9.55
CA THR A 42 -6.58 -7.28 -10.76
C THR A 42 -7.22 -8.37 -11.58
N LEU A 43 -7.84 -9.37 -10.93
CA LEU A 43 -8.63 -10.40 -11.62
C LEU A 43 -9.82 -9.79 -12.36
N PHE A 44 -10.59 -8.92 -11.69
CA PHE A 44 -11.73 -8.26 -12.30
C PHE A 44 -11.32 -7.39 -13.49
N LEU A 45 -10.33 -6.52 -13.30
CA LEU A 45 -9.81 -5.66 -14.37
C LEU A 45 -9.27 -6.49 -15.53
N GLY A 46 -8.49 -7.54 -15.26
CA GLY A 46 -7.97 -8.43 -16.31
C GLY A 46 -9.08 -9.09 -17.14
N ILE A 47 -10.19 -9.50 -16.52
CA ILE A 47 -11.35 -10.03 -17.25
C ILE A 47 -11.99 -8.94 -18.12
N VAL A 48 -12.22 -7.75 -17.56
CA VAL A 48 -12.83 -6.63 -18.27
C VAL A 48 -11.96 -6.18 -19.45
N ASP A 49 -10.66 -6.03 -19.25
CA ASP A 49 -9.70 -5.59 -20.26
C ASP A 49 -9.60 -6.60 -21.41
N THR A 50 -9.57 -7.90 -21.10
CA THR A 50 -9.52 -8.95 -22.13
C THR A 50 -10.83 -9.05 -22.90
N LEU A 51 -11.98 -8.90 -22.24
CA LEU A 51 -13.29 -8.87 -22.88
C LEU A 51 -13.43 -7.66 -23.82
N LEU A 52 -13.08 -6.47 -23.31
CA LEU A 52 -13.16 -5.24 -24.07
C LEU A 52 -12.20 -5.27 -25.27
N SER A 53 -10.97 -5.76 -25.08
CA SER A 53 -9.99 -5.90 -26.16
C SER A 53 -10.48 -6.83 -27.27
N LYS A 54 -11.15 -7.94 -26.92
CA LYS A 54 -11.76 -8.85 -27.89
C LYS A 54 -12.90 -8.19 -28.67
N ILE A 55 -13.77 -7.45 -27.99
CA ILE A 55 -14.87 -6.70 -28.62
C ILE A 55 -14.33 -5.65 -29.59
N ILE A 56 -13.34 -4.88 -29.17
CA ILE A 56 -12.70 -3.85 -30.00
C ILE A 56 -12.00 -4.49 -31.21
N GLN A 57 -11.26 -5.60 -31.03
CA GLN A 57 -10.65 -6.31 -32.16
C GLN A 57 -11.70 -6.80 -33.16
N SER A 58 -12.84 -7.32 -32.69
CA SER A 58 -13.94 -7.76 -33.57
C SER A 58 -14.65 -6.62 -34.29
N LEU A 59 -14.52 -5.38 -33.84
CA LEU A 59 -15.12 -4.18 -34.45
C LEU A 59 -14.18 -3.51 -35.47
N ILE A 60 -12.87 -3.63 -35.26
CA ILE A 60 -11.83 -3.06 -36.15
C ILE A 60 -11.53 -4.01 -37.32
N HIS A 61 -11.79 -5.31 -37.16
CA HIS A 61 -11.82 -6.29 -38.25
C HIS A 61 -13.17 -6.26 -38.98
#